data_AF-A0A956E9U8-F1
#
_entry.id   AF-A0A956E9U8-F1
#
_cell.length_a   1.000
_cell.length_b   1.000
_cell.length_c   1.000
_cell.angle_alpha   90.00
_cell.angle_beta   90.00
_cell.angle_gamma   90.00
#
_symmetry.space_group_name_H-M   'P 1'
#
loop_
_entity.id
_entity.type
_entity.pdbx_description
1 polymer ?
#
loop_
_entity_poly.entity_id
_entity_poly.type
_entity_poly.pdbx_seq_one_letter_code
_entity_poly.pdbx_strand_id
1 'polypeptide(L)'
;MHMARWDLVGPLAIVVFGALFACKNKPNPAVVKGSCDMRGGSGSGSMICIDFHVEPNAKVRAICSAAAGYNLSTGACERSGALGGCQKGNLTNWYYPSSVHTTAAQVQAECSDTFVSP
;
A
#
# COMPACT_ATOMS: atom_id res chain seq x y z
N MET A 1 50.82 54.16 -14.21
CA MET A 1 51.31 52.79 -13.95
C MET A 1 50.20 52.03 -13.23
N HIS A 2 49.83 50.88 -13.82
CA HIS A 2 48.96 49.74 -13.44
C HIS A 2 47.79 49.97 -12.46
N MET A 3 46.52 49.90 -12.88
CA MET A 3 45.70 48.69 -13.18
C MET A 3 45.61 47.67 -12.04
N ALA A 4 44.42 47.54 -11.44
CA ALA A 4 43.73 46.25 -11.24
C ALA A 4 42.26 46.48 -10.82
N ARG A 5 41.36 46.33 -11.79
CA ARG A 5 39.94 46.00 -11.61
C ARG A 5 39.85 44.49 -11.41
N TRP A 6 39.05 44.02 -10.46
CA TRP A 6 38.52 42.65 -10.45
C TRP A 6 37.05 42.70 -10.02
N ASP A 7 36.18 42.43 -10.98
CA ASP A 7 34.74 42.25 -10.87
C ASP A 7 34.36 40.93 -10.18
N LEU A 8 33.16 40.90 -9.58
CA LEU A 8 32.25 39.75 -9.35
C LEU A 8 32.83 38.58 -8.49
N VAL A 9 32.15 38.03 -7.48
CA VAL A 9 30.95 37.18 -7.54
C VAL A 9 30.47 37.00 -6.09
N GLY A 10 29.18 37.27 -5.81
CA GLY A 10 28.58 36.99 -4.51
C GLY A 10 28.19 35.52 -4.35
N PRO A 11 28.20 34.94 -3.13
CA PRO A 11 27.54 33.67 -2.89
C PRO A 11 26.09 33.91 -2.45
N LEU A 12 25.16 33.58 -3.37
CA LEU A 12 23.76 33.31 -3.09
C LEU A 12 23.69 32.20 -2.02
N ALA A 13 23.30 32.55 -0.79
CA ALA A 13 22.97 31.57 0.23
C ALA A 13 21.63 30.91 -0.13
N ILE A 14 21.68 29.71 -0.71
CA ILE A 14 20.48 28.90 -0.96
C ILE A 14 19.99 28.36 0.39
N VAL A 15 18.94 28.99 0.91
CA VAL A 15 18.18 28.54 2.08
C VAL A 15 17.34 27.32 1.65
N VAL A 16 17.91 26.11 1.76
CA VAL A 16 17.15 24.86 1.66
C VAL A 16 16.49 24.60 3.02
N PHE A 17 15.38 25.28 3.29
CA PHE A 17 14.50 24.98 4.42
C PHE A 17 13.12 24.59 3.90
N GLY A 18 12.70 23.35 4.21
CA GLY A 18 11.27 23.01 4.26
C GLY A 18 10.82 21.87 3.36
N ALA A 19 11.24 20.62 3.63
CA ALA A 19 10.48 19.44 3.17
C ALA A 19 10.59 18.20 4.07
N LEU A 20 11.07 18.31 5.32
CA LEU A 20 11.26 17.15 6.22
C LEU A 20 10.27 17.06 7.39
N PHE A 21 9.21 17.88 7.43
CA PHE A 21 8.26 17.90 8.55
C PHE A 21 6.81 17.61 8.13
N ALA A 22 6.58 16.47 7.46
CA ALA A 22 5.23 15.94 7.27
C ALA A 22 5.10 14.40 7.46
N CYS A 23 6.04 13.77 8.17
CA CYS A 23 5.90 12.39 8.64
C CYS A 23 5.51 12.34 10.12
N LYS A 24 4.54 13.15 10.54
CA LYS A 24 3.93 13.02 11.87
C LYS A 24 2.81 11.98 11.78
N ASN A 25 3.02 10.85 12.46
CA ASN A 25 2.00 9.89 12.84
C ASN A 25 1.25 9.20 11.70
N LYS A 26 1.96 8.61 10.73
CA LYS A 26 1.36 7.43 10.10
C LYS A 26 1.34 6.32 11.16
N PRO A 27 0.18 5.74 11.48
CA PRO A 27 0.15 4.54 12.31
C PRO A 27 1.14 3.55 11.68
N ASN A 28 2.07 3.04 12.49
CA ASN A 28 2.98 1.99 12.02
C ASN A 28 2.10 0.93 11.33
N PRO A 29 2.34 0.60 10.05
CA PRO A 29 1.52 -0.38 9.37
C PRO A 29 1.55 -1.63 10.25
N ALA A 30 0.37 -2.05 10.71
CA ALA A 30 0.27 -3.17 11.63
C ALA A 30 1.02 -4.36 11.00
N VAL A 31 1.87 -5.02 11.78
CA VAL A 31 2.75 -6.07 11.24
C VAL A 31 1.88 -7.16 10.64
N VAL A 32 2.05 -7.40 9.33
CA VAL A 32 1.33 -8.47 8.63
C VAL A 32 1.83 -9.82 9.15
N LYS A 33 0.88 -10.68 9.51
CA LYS A 33 1.09 -12.03 10.07
C LYS A 33 0.75 -13.14 9.07
N GLY A 34 0.21 -12.77 7.92
CA GLY A 34 -0.04 -13.64 6.80
C GLY A 34 -0.93 -12.96 5.79
N SER A 35 -1.18 -13.64 4.68
CA SER A 35 -2.08 -13.16 3.66
C SER A 35 -2.84 -14.28 2.98
N CYS A 36 -3.94 -13.91 2.32
CA CYS A 36 -4.77 -14.80 1.54
C CYS A 36 -4.96 -14.21 0.15
N ASP A 37 -4.23 -14.74 -0.83
CA ASP A 37 -4.34 -14.31 -2.21
C ASP A 37 -5.49 -15.07 -2.88
N MET A 38 -6.54 -14.32 -3.23
CA MET A 38 -7.74 -14.84 -3.85
C MET A 38 -7.80 -14.51 -5.35
N ARG A 39 -6.76 -13.88 -5.92
CA ARG A 39 -6.70 -13.48 -7.34
C ARG A 39 -6.73 -14.67 -8.31
N GLY A 40 -6.34 -15.86 -7.84
CA GLY A 40 -6.32 -17.09 -8.63
C GLY A 40 -7.58 -17.96 -8.51
N GLY A 41 -8.55 -17.58 -7.66
CA GLY A 41 -9.71 -18.43 -7.39
C GLY A 41 -10.74 -18.41 -8.53
N SER A 42 -11.14 -19.59 -8.98
CA SER A 42 -12.18 -19.76 -10.01
C SER A 42 -13.50 -19.13 -9.56
N GLY A 43 -13.88 -18.00 -10.17
CA GLY A 43 -15.21 -17.40 -10.03
C GLY A 43 -15.29 -16.07 -9.28
N SER A 44 -14.18 -15.50 -8.79
CA SER A 44 -14.22 -14.15 -8.22
C SER A 44 -14.03 -13.09 -9.31
N GLY A 45 -15.06 -12.30 -9.61
CA GLY A 45 -14.93 -11.10 -10.45
C GLY A 45 -14.06 -10.00 -9.81
N SER A 46 -13.73 -10.14 -8.52
CA SER A 46 -12.84 -9.24 -7.79
C SER A 46 -11.48 -9.90 -7.59
N MET A 47 -10.42 -9.23 -8.05
CA MET A 47 -9.04 -9.68 -7.86
C MET A 47 -8.55 -9.10 -6.53
N ILE A 48 -8.60 -9.89 -5.45
CA ILE A 48 -8.35 -9.42 -4.08
C ILE A 48 -7.25 -10.26 -3.42
N CYS A 49 -6.43 -9.63 -2.58
CA CYS A 49 -5.59 -10.30 -1.60
C CYS A 49 -5.81 -9.67 -0.22
N ILE A 50 -5.89 -10.47 0.84
CA ILE A 50 -6.17 -9.99 2.20
C ILE A 50 -4.91 -10.13 3.05
N ASP A 51 -4.39 -9.03 3.59
CA ASP A 51 -3.38 -9.04 4.66
C ASP A 51 -4.07 -9.24 6.02
N PHE A 52 -3.56 -10.19 6.82
CA PHE A 52 -3.96 -10.38 8.21
C PHE A 52 -2.94 -9.71 9.13
N HIS A 53 -3.37 -8.79 9.98
CA HIS A 53 -2.54 -8.15 11.00
C HIS A 53 -2.56 -8.90 12.35
N VAL A 54 -3.20 -10.07 12.36
CA VAL A 54 -3.21 -11.06 13.44
C VAL A 54 -3.05 -12.45 12.83
N GLU A 55 -2.59 -13.42 13.62
CA GLU A 55 -2.45 -14.79 13.14
C GLU A 55 -3.79 -15.36 12.65
N PRO A 56 -3.86 -15.88 11.41
CA PRO A 56 -5.06 -16.51 10.89
C PRO A 56 -5.44 -17.73 11.74
N ASN A 57 -6.67 -17.77 12.24
CA ASN A 57 -7.19 -18.94 12.95
C ASN A 57 -7.50 -20.09 11.98
N ALA A 58 -7.79 -21.28 12.51
CA ALA A 58 -8.03 -22.48 11.70
C ALA A 58 -9.15 -22.31 10.65
N LYS A 59 -10.19 -21.52 10.95
CA LYS A 59 -11.28 -21.27 10.00
C LYS A 59 -10.81 -20.42 8.82
N VAL A 60 -10.04 -19.36 9.08
CA VAL A 60 -9.46 -18.51 8.03
C VAL A 60 -8.50 -19.33 7.15
N ARG A 61 -7.65 -20.16 7.78
CA ARG A 61 -6.73 -21.04 7.05
C ARG A 61 -7.47 -22.04 6.16
N ALA A 62 -8.60 -22.56 6.61
CA ALA A 62 -9.44 -23.48 5.83
C ALA A 62 -10.10 -22.77 4.62
N ILE A 63 -10.59 -21.53 4.82
CA ILE A 63 -11.17 -20.73 3.73
C ILE A 63 -10.09 -20.40 2.69
N CYS A 64 -8.93 -19.94 3.14
CA CYS A 64 -7.80 -19.56 2.30
C CYS A 64 -6.96 -20.74 1.82
N SER A 65 -7.54 -21.95 1.82
CA SER A 65 -6.84 -23.15 1.40
C SER A 65 -6.84 -23.31 -0.13
N ALA A 66 -5.85 -24.04 -0.63
CA ALA A 66 -5.74 -24.39 -2.05
C ALA A 66 -6.98 -25.14 -2.57
N ALA A 67 -7.76 -25.79 -1.70
CA ALA A 67 -9.03 -26.42 -2.08
C ALA A 67 -10.08 -25.41 -2.59
N ALA A 68 -9.99 -24.15 -2.16
CA ALA A 68 -10.80 -23.04 -2.67
C ALA A 68 -10.13 -22.29 -3.84
N GLY A 69 -8.95 -22.72 -4.28
CA GLY A 69 -8.13 -22.02 -5.29
C GLY A 69 -7.46 -20.75 -4.76
N TYR A 70 -7.39 -20.58 -3.44
CA TYR A 70 -6.74 -19.45 -2.78
C TYR A 70 -5.39 -19.85 -2.20
N ASN A 71 -4.47 -18.87 -2.12
CA ASN A 71 -3.13 -19.09 -1.59
C ASN A 71 -2.97 -18.40 -0.25
N LEU A 72 -2.92 -19.19 0.83
CA LEU A 72 -2.50 -18.70 2.13
C LEU A 72 -0.96 -18.57 2.19
N SER A 73 -0.48 -17.41 2.61
CA SER A 73 0.94 -17.12 2.85
C SER A 73 1.15 -16.67 4.29
N THR A 74 2.37 -16.87 4.80
CA THR A 74 2.84 -16.28 6.07
C THR A 74 3.38 -14.86 5.90
N GLY A 75 3.59 -14.41 4.66
CA GLY A 75 4.00 -13.05 4.30
C GLY A 75 2.82 -12.14 3.96
N ALA A 76 3.13 -10.90 3.58
CA ALA A 76 2.14 -9.96 3.07
C ALA A 76 1.71 -10.28 1.64
N CYS A 77 0.59 -9.71 1.22
CA CYS A 77 0.17 -9.63 -0.17
C CYS A 77 1.25 -8.94 -1.02
N GLU A 78 1.39 -9.40 -2.26
CA GLU A 78 2.23 -8.75 -3.26
C GLU A 78 1.50 -7.50 -3.77
N ARG A 79 1.92 -6.30 -3.37
CA ARG A 79 1.14 -5.06 -3.58
C ARG A 79 1.39 -4.39 -4.93
N SER A 80 2.35 -4.85 -5.72
CA SER A 80 2.59 -4.28 -7.05
C SER A 80 1.35 -4.45 -7.93
N GLY A 81 0.96 -3.37 -8.59
CA GLY A 81 -0.24 -3.35 -9.41
C GLY A 81 -1.56 -3.37 -8.63
N ALA A 82 -1.55 -3.31 -7.30
CA ALA A 82 -2.76 -3.03 -6.54
C ALA A 82 -3.26 -1.61 -6.84
N LEU A 83 -4.58 -1.46 -6.95
CA LEU A 83 -5.25 -0.16 -7.07
C LEU A 83 -5.32 0.56 -5.72
N GLY A 84 -5.34 -0.19 -4.62
CA GLY A 84 -5.41 0.30 -3.25
C GLY A 84 -5.88 -0.77 -2.28
N GLY A 85 -5.86 -0.44 -0.99
CA GLY A 85 -6.30 -1.30 0.09
C GLY A 85 -7.43 -0.68 0.90
N CYS A 86 -8.39 -1.48 1.35
CA CYS A 86 -9.33 -1.07 2.39
C CYS A 86 -8.95 -1.75 3.71
N GLN A 87 -8.52 -0.96 4.69
CA GLN A 87 -8.20 -1.47 6.03
C GLN A 87 -9.47 -1.48 6.90
N LYS A 88 -9.77 -2.65 7.46
CA LYS A 88 -10.89 -2.88 8.37
C LYS A 88 -10.42 -3.68 9.58
N GLY A 89 -10.23 -3.00 10.71
CA GLY A 89 -9.70 -3.60 11.93
C GLY A 89 -8.31 -4.22 11.70
N ASN A 90 -8.21 -5.54 11.90
CA ASN A 90 -6.97 -6.30 11.76
C ASN A 90 -6.78 -6.90 10.35
N LEU A 91 -7.50 -6.41 9.35
CA LEU A 91 -7.41 -6.88 7.97
C LEU A 91 -7.16 -5.69 7.03
N THR A 92 -6.39 -5.93 5.97
CA THR A 92 -6.33 -5.02 4.82
C THR A 92 -6.66 -5.79 3.55
N ASN A 93 -7.75 -5.42 2.89
CA ASN A 93 -8.13 -6.00 1.60
C ASN A 93 -7.46 -5.20 0.48
N TRP A 94 -6.49 -5.78 -0.20
CA TRP A 94 -5.85 -5.21 -1.38
C TRP A 94 -6.63 -5.57 -2.63
N TYR A 95 -7.02 -4.54 -3.39
CA TYR A 95 -7.78 -4.67 -4.62
C TYR A 95 -6.86 -4.46 -5.82
N TYR A 96 -7.00 -5.32 -6.82
CA TYR A 96 -6.23 -5.28 -8.07
C TYR A 96 -7.21 -5.06 -9.22
N PRO A 97 -6.71 -4.61 -10.40
CA PRO A 97 -7.54 -4.43 -11.57
C PRO A 97 -8.38 -5.68 -11.87
N SER A 98 -9.70 -5.49 -12.00
CA SER A 98 -10.66 -6.52 -12.37
C SER A 98 -11.82 -5.92 -13.17
N SER A 99 -12.84 -6.71 -13.48
CA SER A 99 -14.07 -6.19 -14.11
C SER A 99 -14.90 -5.30 -13.17
N VAL A 100 -14.63 -5.33 -11.86
CA VAL A 100 -15.34 -4.55 -10.84
C VAL A 100 -14.58 -3.27 -10.50
N HIS A 101 -13.28 -3.38 -10.23
CA HIS A 101 -12.42 -2.24 -9.89
C HIS A 101 -11.35 -2.05 -10.96
N THR A 102 -11.36 -0.90 -11.64
CA THR A 102 -10.35 -0.54 -12.64
C THR A 102 -9.46 0.62 -12.19
N THR A 103 -9.86 1.36 -11.14
CA THR A 103 -9.15 2.55 -10.66
C THR A 103 -9.05 2.60 -9.14
N ALA A 104 -8.04 3.30 -8.62
CA ALA A 104 -7.87 3.57 -7.19
C ALA A 104 -9.06 4.34 -6.59
N ALA A 105 -9.65 5.27 -7.34
CA ALA A 105 -10.80 6.06 -6.90
C ALA A 105 -12.04 5.19 -6.64
N GLN A 106 -12.27 4.15 -7.44
CA GLN A 106 -13.36 3.21 -7.21
C GLN A 106 -13.13 2.39 -5.94
N VAL A 107 -11.90 1.92 -5.70
CA VAL A 107 -11.54 1.22 -4.46
C VAL A 107 -11.72 2.14 -3.25
N GLN A 108 -11.26 3.38 -3.34
CA GLN A 108 -11.42 4.38 -2.29
C GLN A 108 -12.90 4.66 -1.99
N ALA A 109 -13.76 4.71 -3.02
CA ALA A 109 -15.19 4.88 -2.83
C ALA A 109 -15.88 3.66 -2.20
N GLU A 110 -15.35 2.45 -2.41
CA GLU A 110 -15.84 1.22 -1.77
C GLU A 110 -15.38 1.08 -0.31
N CYS A 111 -14.21 1.61 0.04
CA CYS A 111 -13.72 1.55 1.39
C CYS A 111 -14.66 2.28 2.35
N SER A 112 -15.40 1.54 3.18
CA SER A 112 -16.20 2.08 4.27
C SER A 112 -15.38 2.67 5.42
N ASP A 113 -14.11 2.25 5.51
CA ASP A 113 -13.19 2.57 6.60
C ASP A 113 -11.99 3.38 6.06
N THR A 114 -10.77 2.86 6.23
CA THR A 114 -9.54 3.57 5.86
C THR A 114 -9.03 3.05 4.52
N PHE A 115 -8.92 3.95 3.54
CA PHE A 115 -8.19 3.67 2.31
C PHE A 115 -6.68 3.69 2.57
N VAL A 116 -5.99 2.68 2.06
CA VAL A 116 -4.55 2.49 2.16
C VAL A 116 -3.97 2.53 0.75
N SER A 117 -3.02 3.42 0.51
CA SER A 117 -2.25 3.42 -0.73
C SER A 117 -1.35 2.17 -0.80
N PRO A 118 -1.17 1.54 -1.98
CA PRO A 118 -0.26 0.41 -2.19
C PRO A 118 1.15 0.62 -1.65
#